data_AF-A0A392NLF3-F1
#
_entry.id   AF-A0A392NLF3-F1
#
_cell.length_a   1.000
_cell.length_b   1.000
_cell.length_c   1.000
_cell.angle_alpha   90.00
_cell.angle_beta   90.00
_cell.angle_gamma   90.00
#
_symmetry.space_group_name_H-M   'P 1'
#
loop_
_entity.id
_entity.type
_entity.pdbx_description
1 polymer ?
#
loop_
_entity_poly.entity_id
_entity_poly.type
_entity_poly.pdbx_seq_one_letter_code
_entity_poly.pdbx_strand_id
1 'polypeptide(L)' 'MKVKADRDESSPYAAMLAAQDVATRCKELGITALHIKLRATGGNKTKTPGPGAQAALRALARSGMKI' A
#
# COMPACT_ATOMS: atom_id res chain seq x y z
N MET A 1 5.32 -5.84 11.31
CA MET A 1 4.60 -4.57 11.55
C MET A 1 5.57 -3.42 11.32
N LYS A 2 5.21 -2.40 10.52
CA LYS A 2 6.16 -1.32 10.14
C LYS A 2 6.20 -0.15 11.13
N VAL A 3 5.18 -0.03 11.96
CA VAL A 3 5.11 0.95 13.06
C VAL A 3 4.93 0.21 14.38
N LYS A 4 5.36 0.82 15.49
CA LYS A 4 5.26 0.23 16.84
C LYS A 4 4.05 0.73 17.63
N ALA A 5 3.42 1.81 17.19
CA ALA A 5 2.27 2.41 17.85
C ALA A 5 1.01 2.20 17.00
N ASP A 6 -0.06 1.72 17.63
CA ASP A 6 -1.33 1.40 16.96
C ASP A 6 -1.94 2.62 16.26
N ARG A 7 -1.70 3.82 16.82
CA ARG A 7 -2.16 5.09 16.23
C ARG A 7 -1.60 5.36 14.83
N ASP A 8 -0.40 4.85 14.54
CA ASP A 8 0.32 5.14 13.30
C ASP A 8 0.04 4.11 12.20
N GLU A 9 -0.73 3.06 12.49
CA GLU A 9 -1.01 1.99 11.54
C GLU A 9 -1.73 2.48 10.27
N SER A 10 -2.61 3.46 10.43
CA SER A 10 -3.36 4.05 9.32
C SER A 10 -2.62 5.18 8.60
N SER A 11 -1.42 5.54 9.06
CA SER A 11 -0.68 6.69 8.54
C SER A 11 -0.21 6.46 7.10
N PRO A 12 -0.17 7.52 6.27
CA PRO A 12 0.41 7.44 4.92
C PRO A 12 1.85 6.94 4.91
N TYR A 13 2.63 7.30 5.93
CA TYR A 13 4.03 6.91 6.05
C TYR A 13 4.17 5.39 6.25
N ALA A 14 3.38 4.80 7.15
CA ALA A 14 3.35 3.36 7.36
C ALA A 14 3.00 2.60 6.06
N ALA A 15 2.03 3.12 5.29
CA ALA A 15 1.62 2.53 4.02
C ALA A 15 2.72 2.60 2.94
N MET A 16 3.50 3.68 2.89
CA MET A 16 4.62 3.80 1.95
C MET A 16 5.73 2.81 2.24
N LEU A 17 6.13 2.68 3.52
CA LEU A 17 7.16 1.73 3.93
C LEU A 17 6.75 0.30 3.56
N ALA A 18 5.51 -0.09 3.91
CA ALA A 18 5.00 -1.41 3.58
C ALA A 18 4.98 -1.68 2.06
N ALA A 19 4.58 -0.69 1.25
CA ALA A 19 4.57 -0.80 -0.20
C ALA A 19 5.98 -0.99 -0.80
N GLN A 20 7.00 -0.33 -0.23
CA GLN A 20 8.39 -0.47 -0.69
C GLN A 20 8.93 -1.88 -0.45
N ASP A 21 8.67 -2.48 0.72
CA ASP A 21 9.11 -3.85 1.00
C ASP A 21 8.47 -4.86 0.06
N VAL A 22 7.17 -4.70 -0.21
CA VAL A 22 6.44 -5.56 -1.16
C VAL A 22 7.02 -5.40 -2.56
N ALA A 23 7.33 -4.18 -3.01
CA ALA A 23 7.93 -3.96 -4.31
C ALA A 23 9.31 -4.63 -4.44
N THR A 24 10.16 -4.54 -3.42
CA THR A 24 11.46 -5.23 -3.40
C THR A 24 11.26 -6.74 -3.54
N ARG A 25 10.32 -7.31 -2.78
CA ARG A 25 10.03 -8.74 -2.86
C ARG A 25 9.43 -9.15 -4.21
N CYS A 26 8.57 -8.33 -4.79
CA CYS A 26 8.02 -8.57 -6.13
C CYS A 26 9.10 -8.57 -7.21
N LYS A 27 10.12 -7.71 -7.09
CA LYS A 27 11.27 -7.70 -8.00
C LYS A 27 12.12 -8.96 -7.89
N GLU A 28 12.38 -9.44 -6.67
CA GLU A 28 13.08 -10.71 -6.45
C GLU A 28 12.36 -11.90 -7.09
N LEU A 29 11.03 -11.86 -7.10
CA LEU A 29 10.17 -12.87 -7.71
C LEU A 29 9.95 -12.67 -9.21
N GLY A 30 10.51 -11.63 -9.83
CA GLY A 30 10.37 -11.33 -11.25
C GLY A 30 8.99 -10.79 -11.67
N ILE A 31 8.17 -10.31 -10.73
CA ILE A 31 6.86 -9.71 -11.03
C ILE A 31 7.08 -8.29 -11.56
N THR A 32 6.62 -8.01 -12.78
CA THR A 32 6.85 -6.73 -13.47
C THR A 32 5.64 -5.81 -13.50
N ALA A 33 4.41 -6.35 -13.39
CA ALA A 33 3.17 -5.61 -13.43
C ALA A 33 2.17 -6.09 -12.36
N LEU A 34 1.37 -5.17 -11.82
CA LEU A 34 0.38 -5.43 -10.77
C LEU A 34 -0.96 -4.77 -11.12
N HIS A 35 -2.03 -5.54 -11.20
CA HIS A 35 -3.39 -4.98 -11.20
C HIS A 35 -3.82 -4.61 -9.78
N ILE A 36 -4.17 -3.35 -9.55
CA ILE A 36 -4.57 -2.87 -8.22
C ILE A 36 -6.10 -2.87 -8.07
N LYS A 37 -6.57 -3.61 -7.07
CA LYS A 37 -7.96 -3.55 -6.59
C LYS A 37 -7.98 -2.80 -5.27
N LEU A 38 -8.58 -1.61 -5.26
CA LEU A 38 -8.69 -0.79 -4.06
C LEU A 38 -9.96 -1.15 -3.27
N ARG A 39 -9.84 -1.34 -1.96
CA ARG A 39 -10.95 -1.67 -1.08
C ARG A 39 -10.89 -0.88 0.23
N ALA A 40 -12.01 -0.25 0.58
CA ALA A 40 -12.27 0.28 1.92
C ALA A 40 -13.03 -0.74 2.79
N THR A 41 -13.28 -0.42 4.06
CA THR A 41 -13.96 -1.32 5.01
C THR A 41 -15.33 -1.78 4.49
N GLY A 42 -16.13 -0.86 3.93
CA GLY A 42 -17.39 -1.18 3.26
C GLY A 42 -18.54 -1.60 4.20
N GLY A 43 -19.64 -2.12 3.62
CA GLY A 43 -20.86 -2.48 4.36
C GLY A 43 -21.56 -1.24 4.95
N ASN A 44 -21.85 -1.30 6.26
CA ASN A 44 -22.38 -0.17 7.04
C ASN A 44 -21.29 0.81 7.52
N LYS A 45 -20.02 0.51 7.27
CA LYS A 45 -18.88 1.39 7.61
C LYS A 45 -18.51 2.25 6.40
N THR A 46 -17.49 3.09 6.57
CA THR A 46 -16.98 3.98 5.52
C THR A 46 -16.59 3.19 4.27
N LYS A 47 -17.14 3.62 3.13
CA LYS A 47 -16.80 3.11 1.80
C LYS A 47 -15.63 3.88 1.16
N THR A 48 -15.25 5.01 1.77
CA THR A 48 -14.11 5.82 1.35
C THR A 48 -12.81 5.15 1.81
N PRO A 49 -11.86 4.91 0.89
CA PRO A 49 -10.56 4.35 1.25
C PRO A 49 -9.76 5.33 2.12
N GLY A 50 -8.99 4.80 3.07
CA GLY A 50 -8.21 5.60 4.01
C GLY A 50 -7.01 6.31 3.36
N PRO A 51 -6.34 7.22 4.10
CA PRO A 51 -5.27 8.07 3.56
C PRO A 51 -4.04 7.27 3.07
N GLY A 52 -3.82 6.06 3.60
CA GLY A 52 -2.77 5.15 3.14
C GLY A 52 -2.96 4.59 1.73
N ALA A 53 -4.18 4.60 1.18
CA ALA A 53 -4.50 4.02 -0.11
C ALA A 53 -3.71 4.66 -1.26
N GLN A 54 -3.79 5.99 -1.38
CA GLN A 54 -3.11 6.71 -2.46
C GLN A 54 -1.60 6.77 -2.24
N ALA A 55 -1.16 6.81 -0.98
CA ALA A 55 0.25 6.79 -0.60
C ALA A 55 0.94 5.47 -1.03
N ALA A 56 0.31 4.32 -0.74
CA ALA A 56 0.82 3.01 -1.13
C ALA A 56 0.90 2.85 -2.66
N LEU A 57 -0.17 3.22 -3.38
CA LEU A 57 -0.22 3.10 -4.84
C LEU A 57 0.89 3.92 -5.51
N ARG A 58 1.09 5.14 -5.03
CA ARG A 58 2.16 6.02 -5.50
C ARG A 58 3.55 5.47 -5.18
N ALA A 59 3.75 4.85 -4.01
CA ALA A 59 5.02 4.22 -3.65
C ALA A 59 5.34 3.01 -4.56
N LEU A 60 4.35 2.17 -4.86
CA LEU A 60 4.50 1.07 -5.82
C LEU A 60 4.89 1.59 -7.21
N ALA A 61 4.24 2.65 -7.70
CA ALA A 61 4.55 3.22 -9.01
C ALA A 61 6.00 3.73 -9.08
N ARG A 62 6.44 4.44 -8.03
CA ARG A 62 7.80 4.99 -7.94
C ARG A 62 8.87 3.92 -7.79
N SER A 63 8.53 2.78 -7.20
CA SER A 63 9.45 1.66 -7.09
C SER A 63 9.69 0.95 -8.43
N GLY A 64 9.03 1.36 -9.52
CA GLY A 64 9.22 0.83 -10.87
C GLY A 64 8.34 -0.38 -11.19
N MET A 65 7.32 -0.65 -10.36
CA MET A 65 6.27 -1.61 -10.69
C MET A 65 5.34 -1.01 -11.74
N LYS A 66 5.00 -1.75 -12.79
CA LYS A 66 3.94 -1.34 -13.73
C LYS A 66 2.59 -1.57 -13.07
N ILE A 67 1.70 -0.58 -13.14
CA ILE A 67 0.39 -0.57 -12.48
C ILE A 67 -0.69 -0.30 -13.51
#